data_AF-A0A3D4LLG2-F1
#
_entry.id   AF-A0A3D4LLG2-F1
#
_cell.length_a   1.000
_cell.length_b   1.000
_cell.length_c   1.000
_cell.angle_alpha   90.00
_cell.angle_beta   90.00
_cell.angle_gamma   90.00
#
_symmetry.space_group_name_H-M   'P 1'
#
loop_
_entity.id
_entity.type
_entity.pdbx_description
1 polymer ?
#
loop_
_entity_poly.entity_id
_entity_poly.type
_entity_poly.pdbx_seq_one_letter_code
_entity_poly.pdbx_strand_id
1 'polypeptide(L)'
;TLVIPDLCKRIEDIPLLVEHFINKYNKKCNKFFNGISKDVLDIFLDYSWPGNVRELEHAIESAISLYDGEIIREEHLPFQFKNYQLNGNLLDTGSIQPLNDAIEKVEKEIIISALEQTDYNITKAAKLINVPRQTLQYRIKKLELLF
;
A
#
# COMPACT_ATOMS: atom_id res chain seq x y z
N THR A 1 25.43 1.65 23.98
CA THR A 1 24.13 1.06 23.58
C THR A 1 24.23 0.64 22.13
N LEU A 2 23.99 -0.63 21.81
CA LEU A 2 23.94 -1.10 20.42
C LEU A 2 22.64 -0.59 19.79
N VAL A 3 22.74 0.23 18.75
CA VAL A 3 21.59 0.70 17.97
C VAL A 3 21.39 -0.29 16.83
N ILE A 4 20.34 -1.11 16.94
CA ILE A 4 19.93 -1.98 15.84
C ILE A 4 19.14 -1.10 14.86
N PRO A 5 19.54 -0.99 13.59
CA PRO A 5 18.82 -0.17 12.63
C PRO A 5 17.43 -0.74 12.37
N ASP A 6 16.50 0.15 12.00
CA ASP A 6 15.15 -0.24 11.60
C ASP A 6 15.17 -1.09 10.34
N LEU A 7 14.18 -1.97 10.17
CA LEU A 7 14.10 -2.85 9.01
C LEU A 7 14.12 -2.07 7.68
N CYS A 8 13.54 -0.86 7.67
CA CYS A 8 13.52 0.03 6.51
C CYS A 8 14.89 0.56 6.10
N LYS A 9 15.87 0.55 7.02
CA LYS A 9 17.26 0.93 6.72
C LYS A 9 18.08 -0.27 6.24
N ARG A 10 17.48 -1.46 6.17
CA ARG A 10 18.10 -2.74 5.76
C ARG A 10 17.10 -3.62 5.00
N ILE A 11 16.41 -3.04 4.03
CA ILE A 11 15.41 -3.74 3.20
C ILE A 11 15.99 -4.98 2.48
N GLU A 12 17.30 -5.00 2.25
CA GLU A 12 18.05 -6.12 1.67
C GLU A 12 17.95 -7.42 2.51
N ASP A 13 17.70 -7.30 3.82
CA ASP A 13 17.55 -8.44 4.73
C ASP A 13 16.15 -9.06 4.68
N ILE A 14 15.16 -8.35 4.12
CA ILE A 14 13.74 -8.78 4.11
C ILE A 14 13.56 -10.15 3.44
N PRO A 15 14.11 -10.44 2.24
CA PRO A 15 13.95 -11.74 1.61
C PRO A 15 14.47 -12.89 2.49
N LEU A 16 15.62 -12.69 3.14
CA LEU A 16 16.24 -13.70 4.00
C LEU A 16 15.42 -13.92 5.29
N LEU A 17 14.91 -12.83 5.88
CA LEU A 17 14.05 -12.90 7.06
C LEU A 17 12.71 -13.58 6.74
N VAL A 18 12.14 -13.30 5.58
CA VAL A 18 10.93 -13.97 5.09
C VAL A 18 11.14 -15.47 5.00
N GLU A 19 12.22 -15.91 4.34
CA GLU A 19 12.55 -17.33 4.22
C GLU A 19 12.73 -17.98 5.60
N HIS A 20 13.42 -17.30 6.50
CA HIS A 20 13.61 -17.78 7.87
C HIS A 20 12.27 -17.99 8.60
N PHE A 21 11.37 -17.00 8.56
CA PHE A 21 10.09 -17.07 9.25
C PHE A 21 9.14 -18.10 8.63
N ILE A 22 9.11 -18.22 7.30
CA ILE A 22 8.32 -19.26 6.62
C ILE A 22 8.76 -20.64 7.09
N ASN A 23 10.07 -20.91 7.08
CA ASN A 23 10.62 -22.19 7.54
C ASN A 23 10.32 -22.47 9.02
N LYS A 24 10.38 -21.43 9.87
CA LYS A 24 10.06 -21.54 11.30
C LYS A 24 8.59 -21.90 11.51
N TYR A 25 7.67 -21.22 10.84
CA TYR A 25 6.23 -21.37 11.06
C TYR A 25 5.63 -22.56 10.31
N ASN A 26 6.17 -22.96 9.17
CA ASN A 26 5.82 -24.24 8.55
C ASN A 26 6.02 -25.41 9.52
N LYS A 27 7.16 -25.46 10.22
CA LYS A 27 7.44 -26.49 11.23
C LYS A 27 6.49 -26.40 12.43
N LYS A 28 6.21 -25.19 12.91
CA LYS A 28 5.37 -24.94 14.09
C LYS A 28 3.89 -25.26 13.83
N CYS A 29 3.39 -24.93 12.64
CA CYS A 29 1.98 -25.06 12.26
C CYS A 29 1.70 -26.32 11.42
N ASN A 30 2.72 -27.13 11.12
CA ASN A 30 2.65 -28.29 10.23
C ASN A 30 2.07 -27.94 8.84
N LYS A 31 2.62 -26.88 8.23
CA LYS A 31 2.25 -26.35 6.91
C LYS A 31 3.43 -26.48 5.92
N PHE A 32 3.17 -26.24 4.64
CA PHE A 32 4.14 -26.40 3.55
C PHE A 32 4.15 -25.21 2.57
N PHE A 33 4.23 -23.99 3.11
CA PHE A 33 4.43 -22.82 2.26
C PHE A 33 5.88 -22.79 1.71
N ASN A 34 6.04 -22.72 0.40
CA ASN A 34 7.34 -22.68 -0.27
C ASN A 34 7.90 -21.25 -0.43
N GLY A 35 7.11 -20.22 -0.11
CA GLY A 35 7.54 -18.83 -0.24
C GLY A 35 6.38 -17.84 -0.26
N ILE A 36 6.71 -16.62 -0.69
CA ILE A 36 5.75 -15.55 -0.95
C ILE A 36 5.66 -15.27 -2.45
N SER A 37 4.52 -14.77 -2.89
CA SER A 37 4.36 -14.25 -4.25
C SER A 37 5.23 -13.01 -4.48
N LYS A 38 5.55 -12.72 -5.74
CA LYS A 38 6.32 -11.54 -6.11
C LYS A 38 5.64 -10.25 -5.63
N ASP A 39 4.33 -10.17 -5.78
CA ASP A 39 3.57 -8.99 -5.39
C ASP A 39 3.64 -8.72 -3.87
N VAL A 40 3.63 -9.79 -3.06
CA VAL A 40 3.87 -9.70 -1.61
C VAL A 40 5.29 -9.26 -1.29
N LEU A 41 6.29 -9.74 -2.03
CA LEU A 41 7.68 -9.32 -1.84
C LEU A 41 7.83 -7.83 -2.15
N ASP A 42 7.23 -7.36 -3.24
CA ASP A 42 7.27 -5.95 -3.64
C ASP A 42 6.60 -5.06 -2.56
N ILE A 43 5.45 -5.49 -2.00
CA ILE A 43 4.81 -4.81 -0.86
C ILE A 43 5.75 -4.77 0.35
N PHE A 44 6.41 -5.88 0.67
CA PHE A 44 7.30 -5.97 1.82
C PHE A 44 8.54 -5.09 1.67
N LEU A 45 9.06 -4.93 0.46
CA LEU A 45 10.23 -4.09 0.19
C LEU A 45 9.93 -2.60 0.30
N ASP A 46 8.70 -2.18 -0.01
CA ASP A 46 8.32 -0.76 0.03
C ASP A 46 7.70 -0.34 1.39
N TYR A 47 7.14 -1.29 2.15
CA TYR A 47 6.50 -1.02 3.43
C TYR A 47 7.48 -0.48 4.50
N SER A 48 7.01 0.46 5.31
CA SER A 48 7.82 1.20 6.30
C SER A 48 8.05 0.50 7.64
N TRP A 49 7.60 -0.76 7.80
CA TRP A 49 7.85 -1.64 8.95
C TRP A 49 7.98 -0.92 10.31
N PRO A 50 6.96 -0.18 10.78
CA PRO A 50 7.00 0.54 12.06
C PRO A 50 7.22 -0.39 13.26
N GLY A 51 6.79 -1.66 13.18
CA GLY A 51 7.08 -2.70 14.16
C GLY A 51 8.33 -3.53 13.85
N ASN A 52 9.13 -3.12 12.86
CA ASN A 52 10.42 -3.70 12.49
C ASN A 52 10.30 -5.22 12.21
N VAL A 53 11.34 -6.00 12.54
CA VAL A 53 11.38 -7.47 12.35
C VAL A 53 10.20 -8.17 13.03
N ARG A 54 9.70 -7.65 14.16
CA ARG A 54 8.58 -8.25 14.89
C ARG A 54 7.29 -8.20 14.07
N GLU A 55 7.02 -7.08 13.40
CA GLU A 55 5.85 -6.96 12.54
C GLU A 55 5.93 -7.90 11.32
N LEU A 56 7.10 -8.02 10.69
CA LEU A 56 7.34 -8.98 9.61
C LEU A 56 7.08 -10.42 10.07
N GLU A 57 7.61 -10.79 11.24
CA GLU A 57 7.38 -12.11 11.84
C GLU A 57 5.89 -12.39 12.06
N HIS A 58 5.15 -11.43 12.66
CA HIS A 58 3.71 -11.57 12.91
C HIS A 58 2.89 -11.68 11.62
N ALA A 59 3.25 -10.93 10.58
CA ALA A 59 2.56 -11.00 9.29
C ALA A 59 2.68 -12.41 8.67
N ILE A 60 3.88 -12.99 8.70
CA ILE A 60 4.13 -14.34 8.18
C ILE A 60 3.50 -15.42 9.07
N GLU A 61 3.61 -15.30 10.40
CA GLU A 61 2.96 -16.22 11.34
C GLU A 61 1.45 -16.26 11.10
N SER A 62 0.83 -15.08 10.97
CA SER A 62 -0.62 -14.96 10.76
C SER A 62 -1.03 -15.59 9.42
N ALA A 63 -0.29 -15.32 8.35
CA ALA A 63 -0.57 -15.91 7.04
C ALA A 63 -0.50 -17.44 7.07
N ILE A 64 0.53 -18.02 7.70
CA ILE A 64 0.72 -19.48 7.76
C ILE A 64 -0.28 -20.14 8.74
N SER A 65 -0.63 -19.46 9.83
CA SER A 65 -1.57 -19.99 10.83
C SER A 65 -3.02 -20.03 10.32
N LEU A 66 -3.43 -19.01 9.57
CA LEU A 66 -4.82 -18.83 9.15
C LEU A 66 -5.16 -19.47 7.80
N TYR A 67 -4.17 -19.62 6.92
CA TYR A 67 -4.40 -20.05 5.54
C TYR A 67 -3.71 -21.38 5.23
N ASP A 68 -4.16 -22.00 4.15
CA ASP A 68 -3.60 -23.20 3.55
C ASP A 68 -3.17 -22.90 2.12
N GLY A 69 -2.02 -23.43 1.72
CA GLY A 69 -1.51 -23.28 0.37
C GLY A 69 0.00 -23.45 0.28
N GLU A 70 0.53 -23.25 -0.93
CA GLU A 70 1.96 -23.37 -1.22
C GLU A 70 2.66 -22.01 -1.25
N ILE A 71 1.94 -20.92 -1.50
CA ILE A 71 2.50 -19.57 -1.66
C ILE A 71 1.67 -18.56 -0.88
N ILE A 72 2.34 -17.70 -0.11
CA ILE A 72 1.68 -16.57 0.56
C ILE A 72 1.38 -15.49 -0.47
N ARG A 73 0.10 -15.18 -0.63
CA ARG A 73 -0.44 -14.16 -1.53
C ARG A 73 -0.96 -12.97 -0.73
N GLU A 74 -1.21 -11.85 -1.39
CA GLU A 74 -1.71 -10.63 -0.76
C GLU A 74 -3.01 -10.83 0.03
N GLU A 75 -3.88 -11.71 -0.46
CA GLU A 75 -5.14 -12.05 0.21
C GLU A 75 -4.95 -12.67 1.59
N HIS A 76 -3.78 -13.31 1.83
CA HIS A 76 -3.39 -13.91 3.10
C HIS A 76 -2.77 -12.91 4.08
N LEU A 77 -2.44 -11.70 3.62
CA LEU A 77 -1.83 -10.67 4.47
C LEU A 77 -2.88 -9.88 5.26
N PRO A 78 -2.50 -9.34 6.44
CA PRO A 78 -3.32 -8.38 7.17
C PRO A 78 -3.75 -7.18 6.31
N PHE A 79 -4.91 -6.59 6.65
CA PHE A 79 -5.52 -5.49 5.88
C PHE A 79 -4.61 -4.28 5.65
N GLN A 80 -3.67 -4.01 6.57
CA GLN A 80 -2.70 -2.93 6.46
C GLN A 80 -1.80 -3.03 5.20
N PHE A 81 -1.60 -4.24 4.67
CA PHE A 81 -0.83 -4.47 3.43
C PHE A 81 -1.70 -4.39 2.17
N LYS A 82 -3.02 -4.59 2.28
CA LYS A 82 -3.95 -4.57 1.13
C LYS A 82 -4.15 -3.17 0.53
N ASN A 83 -3.94 -2.12 1.31
CA ASN A 83 -4.02 -0.75 0.85
C ASN A 83 -2.71 -0.25 0.21
N TYR A 84 -1.66 -1.06 0.19
CA TYR A 84 -0.35 -0.61 -0.25
C TYR A 84 -0.25 -0.49 -1.79
N GLN A 85 -0.86 -1.42 -2.54
CA GLN A 85 -0.92 -1.34 -4.01
C GLN A 85 -1.87 -0.27 -4.55
N LEU A 86 -2.91 0.11 -3.81
CA LEU A 86 -3.81 1.20 -4.20
C LEU A 86 -3.16 2.58 -4.05
N ASN A 87 -2.05 2.66 -3.31
CA ASN A 87 -1.41 3.91 -2.89
C ASN A 87 0.02 4.06 -3.42
N GLY A 88 0.35 3.48 -4.58
CA GLY A 88 1.65 3.66 -5.25
C GLY A 88 2.03 5.12 -5.60
N ASN A 89 1.25 6.10 -5.16
CA ASN A 89 1.60 7.52 -5.19
C ASN A 89 1.11 8.34 -3.99
N LEU A 90 0.49 7.78 -2.94
CA LEU A 90 -0.39 8.61 -2.10
C LEU A 90 0.10 9.06 -0.74
N LEU A 91 0.84 8.28 0.05
CA LEU A 91 1.09 8.72 1.43
C LEU A 91 2.51 8.36 1.85
N ASP A 92 3.41 9.32 1.65
CA ASP A 92 4.64 9.46 2.43
C ASP A 92 4.24 9.62 3.91
N THR A 93 4.09 8.49 4.61
CA THR A 93 3.61 8.43 5.99
C THR A 93 4.71 8.71 7.02
N GLY A 94 5.91 9.13 6.58
CA GLY A 94 7.00 9.56 7.47
C GLY A 94 6.99 11.05 7.82
N SER A 95 6.22 11.86 7.08
CA SER A 95 6.25 13.32 7.16
C SER A 95 4.83 13.82 7.44
N ILE A 96 4.59 14.55 8.53
CA ILE A 96 3.33 15.29 8.70
C ILE A 96 3.29 16.34 7.58
N GLN A 97 2.58 16.03 6.49
CA GLN A 97 2.35 16.98 5.43
C GLN A 97 1.39 18.07 5.93
N PRO A 98 1.58 19.33 5.51
CA PRO A 98 0.59 20.38 5.72
C PRO A 98 -0.79 19.89 5.24
N LEU A 99 -1.83 20.09 6.07
CA LEU A 99 -3.20 19.64 5.78
C LEU A 99 -3.68 20.05 4.37
N ASN A 100 -3.28 21.24 3.92
CA ASN A 100 -3.63 21.76 2.61
C ASN A 100 -3.08 20.90 1.46
N ASP A 101 -1.85 20.39 1.59
CA ASP A 101 -1.19 19.60 0.55
C ASP A 101 -1.84 18.22 0.44
N ALA A 102 -2.19 17.61 1.58
CA ALA A 102 -2.92 16.35 1.63
C ALA A 102 -4.32 16.48 1.00
N ILE A 103 -5.04 17.57 1.32
CA ILE A 103 -6.34 17.85 0.73
C ILE A 103 -6.23 18.03 -0.79
N GLU A 104 -5.22 18.78 -1.26
CA GLU A 104 -5.03 19.04 -2.69
C GLU A 104 -4.72 17.76 -3.47
N LYS A 105 -3.92 16.87 -2.88
CA LYS A 105 -3.59 15.58 -3.48
C LYS A 105 -4.81 14.68 -3.62
N VAL A 106 -5.58 14.53 -2.54
CA VAL A 106 -6.82 13.74 -2.55
C VAL A 106 -7.85 14.35 -3.52
N GLU A 107 -7.99 15.68 -3.53
CA GLU A 107 -8.87 16.39 -4.47
C GLU A 107 -8.48 16.10 -5.93
N LYS A 108 -7.18 16.16 -6.24
CA LYS A 108 -6.67 15.90 -7.60
C LYS A 108 -7.03 14.50 -8.09
N GLU A 109 -6.89 13.49 -7.25
CA GLU A 109 -7.18 12.10 -7.63
C GLU A 109 -8.66 11.83 -7.84
N ILE A 110 -9.52 12.38 -6.96
CA ILE A 110 -10.97 12.30 -7.13
C ILE A 110 -11.38 12.92 -8.47
N ILE A 111 -10.80 14.06 -8.83
CA ILE A 111 -11.08 14.74 -10.10
C ILE A 111 -10.61 13.91 -11.31
N ILE A 112 -9.40 13.37 -11.26
CA ILE A 112 -8.84 12.53 -12.33
C ILE A 112 -9.72 11.29 -12.54
N SER A 113 -10.00 10.56 -11.46
CA SER A 113 -10.81 9.35 -11.52
C SER A 113 -12.21 9.62 -12.08
N ALA A 114 -12.83 10.75 -11.71
CA ALA A 114 -14.13 11.14 -12.22
C ALA A 114 -14.10 11.50 -13.72
N LEU A 115 -13.01 12.09 -14.21
CA LEU A 115 -12.84 12.40 -15.62
C LEU A 115 -12.60 11.13 -16.44
N GLU A 116 -11.74 10.22 -15.98
CA GLU A 116 -11.48 8.94 -16.64
C GLU A 116 -12.74 8.09 -16.74
N GLN A 117 -13.54 7.99 -15.67
CA GLN A 117 -14.81 7.24 -15.68
C GLN A 117 -15.90 7.86 -16.57
N THR A 118 -15.70 9.09 -17.05
CA THR A 118 -16.70 9.80 -17.85
C THR A 118 -16.19 10.23 -19.23
N ASP A 119 -15.11 9.61 -19.71
CA ASP A 119 -14.45 9.92 -20.98
C ASP A 119 -14.13 11.43 -21.10
N TYR A 120 -13.60 12.01 -20.03
CA TYR A 120 -13.26 13.43 -19.89
C TYR A 120 -14.45 14.40 -20.07
N ASN A 121 -15.69 13.91 -19.91
CA ASN A 121 -16.87 14.76 -19.93
C ASN A 121 -17.06 15.50 -18.61
N ILE A 122 -16.58 16.75 -18.55
CA ILE A 122 -16.64 17.62 -17.36
C ILE A 122 -18.04 17.69 -16.73
N THR A 123 -19.12 17.66 -17.51
CA THR A 123 -20.48 17.76 -16.94
C THR A 123 -20.87 16.46 -16.23
N LYS A 124 -20.49 15.32 -16.79
CA LYS A 124 -20.74 14.01 -16.17
C LYS A 124 -19.83 13.81 -14.96
N ALA A 125 -18.54 14.14 -15.08
CA ALA A 125 -17.59 14.09 -13.96
C ALA A 125 -18.06 14.94 -12.78
N ALA A 126 -18.47 16.19 -13.03
CA ALA A 126 -18.96 17.09 -11.98
C ALA A 126 -20.18 16.52 -11.25
N LYS A 127 -21.11 15.89 -11.99
CA LYS A 127 -22.25 15.19 -11.39
C LYS A 127 -21.83 13.97 -10.59
N LEU A 128 -20.83 13.20 -11.06
CA LEU A 128 -20.35 12.00 -10.41
C LEU A 128 -19.77 12.28 -9.01
N ILE A 129 -18.99 13.35 -8.88
CA ILE A 129 -18.39 13.76 -7.61
C ILE A 129 -19.19 14.86 -6.88
N ASN A 130 -20.43 15.11 -7.33
CA ASN A 130 -21.39 16.02 -6.72
C ASN A 130 -20.87 17.46 -6.50
N VAL A 131 -20.22 18.03 -7.51
CA VAL A 131 -19.77 19.43 -7.50
C VAL A 131 -20.39 20.22 -8.67
N PRO A 132 -20.56 21.55 -8.54
CA PRO A 132 -20.97 22.37 -9.67
C PRO A 132 -19.94 22.28 -10.81
N ARG A 133 -20.42 22.25 -12.07
CA ARG A 133 -19.55 22.19 -13.26
C ARG A 133 -18.49 23.29 -13.26
N GLN A 134 -18.87 24.53 -12.90
CA GLN A 134 -17.94 25.66 -12.85
C GLN A 134 -16.85 25.47 -11.79
N THR A 135 -17.20 24.87 -10.64
CA THR A 135 -16.24 24.50 -9.60
C THR A 135 -15.24 23.48 -10.12
N LEU A 136 -15.71 22.42 -10.79
CA LEU A 136 -14.81 21.42 -11.38
C LEU A 136 -13.87 22.04 -12.43
N GLN A 137 -14.39 22.89 -13.32
CA GLN A 137 -13.57 23.59 -14.32
C GLN A 137 -12.49 24.46 -13.68
N TYR A 138 -12.84 25.20 -12.62
CA TYR A 138 -11.87 26.01 -11.89
C TYR A 138 -10.78 25.14 -11.25
N ARG A 139 -11.16 24.01 -10.63
CA ARG A 139 -10.22 23.06 -10.00
C ARG A 139 -9.28 22.42 -11.02
N ILE A 140 -9.79 21.97 -12.17
CA ILE A 140 -8.98 21.42 -13.27
C ILE A 140 -7.92 22.44 -13.72
N LYS A 141 -8.32 23.70 -13.90
CA LYS A 141 -7.41 24.78 -14.29
C LYS A 141 -6.38 25.10 -13.21
N LYS A 142 -6.79 25.12 -11.94
CA LYS A 142 -5.91 25.36 -10.78
C LYS A 142 -4.86 24.26 -10.64
N LEU A 143 -5.25 23.01 -10.89
CA LEU A 143 -4.39 21.82 -10.78
C LEU A 143 -3.55 21.56 -12.04
N GLU A 144 -3.56 22.48 -13.01
CA GLU A 144 -2.86 22.38 -14.31
C GLU A 144 -3.11 21.07 -15.05
N LEU A 145 -4.31 20.51 -14.86
CA LEU A 145 -4.67 19.26 -15.50
C LEU A 145 -5.02 19.53 -16.98
N LEU A 146 -4.13 19.11 -17.88
CA LEU A 146 -4.30 19.22 -19.34
C LEU A 146 -5.06 17.99 -19.84
N PHE A 147 -6.33 18.16 -20.20
CA PHE A 147 -7.17 17.16 -20.86
C PHE A 147 -7.91 17.79 -22.04
#